data_AF-A0ABD5XC34-F1
#
_entry.id   AF-A0ABD5XC34-F1
#
_cell.length_a   1.000
_cell.length_b   1.000
_cell.length_c   1.000
_cell.angle_alpha   90.00
_cell.angle_beta   90.00
_cell.angle_gamma   90.00
#
_symmetry.space_group_name_H-M   'P 1'
#
loop_
_entity.id
_entity.type
_entity.pdbx_description
1 polymer ?
#
loop_
_entity_poly.entity_id
_entity_poly.type
_entity_poly.pdbx_seq_one_letter_code
_entity_poly.pdbx_strand_id
1 'polypeptide(L)' 'MVSEAGVKQKQCFKCRFEAAADAGEWVTTTHPSLGDITQCPECGSTNIHGIE' A
#
# COMPACT_ATOMS: atom_id res chain seq x y z
N MET A 1 11.40 6.24 23.26
CA MET A 1 10.63 6.81 22.13
C MET A 1 10.87 5.94 20.89
N VAL A 2 10.10 4.87 20.72
CA VAL A 2 9.74 4.28 19.42
C VAL A 2 8.52 3.41 19.74
N SER A 3 7.35 3.86 19.31
CA SER A 3 6.18 2.99 19.35
C SER A 3 6.38 1.99 18.22
N GLU A 4 6.59 0.73 18.58
CA GLU A 4 6.65 -0.40 17.66
C GLU A 4 5.23 -0.60 17.11
N ALA A 5 4.84 0.27 16.18
CA ALA A 5 3.63 0.11 15.40
C ALA A 5 3.88 -1.13 14.53
N GLY A 6 3.22 -2.24 14.85
CA GLY A 6 3.34 -3.50 14.13
C GLY A 6 3.34 -3.23 12.63
N VAL A 7 4.45 -3.53 11.98
CA VAL A 7 4.68 -3.23 10.57
C VAL A 7 3.65 -4.04 9.78
N LYS A 8 2.54 -3.39 9.41
CA LYS A 8 1.50 -4.03 8.61
C LYS A 8 2.05 -4.20 7.21
N GLN A 9 2.51 -5.40 6.89
CA GLN A 9 2.99 -5.70 5.55
C GLN A 9 1.79 -5.74 4.59
N LYS A 10 1.98 -5.14 3.43
CA LYS A 10 0.98 -5.15 2.35
C LYS A 10 1.63 -5.78 1.13
N GLN A 11 0.83 -6.51 0.37
CA GLN A 11 1.24 -7.10 -0.89
C GLN A 11 0.27 -6.71 -2.01
N CYS A 12 0.80 -6.31 -3.15
CA CYS A 12 0.01 -6.09 -4.35
C CYS A 12 -0.32 -7.42 -5.02
N PHE A 13 -1.61 -7.68 -5.24
CA PHE A 13 -2.06 -8.95 -5.83
C PHE A 13 -1.64 -9.11 -7.31
N LYS A 14 -1.40 -8.01 -8.02
CA LYS A 14 -1.04 -8.01 -9.46
C LYS A 14 0.41 -8.33 -9.73
N CYS A 15 1.34 -7.68 -9.04
CA CYS A 15 2.78 -7.80 -9.28
C CYS A 15 3.54 -8.50 -8.14
N ARG A 16 2.86 -8.84 -7.03
CA ARG A 16 3.47 -9.34 -5.79
C ARG A 16 4.49 -8.39 -5.17
N PHE A 17 4.31 -7.09 -5.36
CA PHE A 17 5.09 -6.07 -4.64
C PHE A 17 4.73 -6.09 -3.16
N GLU A 18 5.73 -6.31 -2.30
CA GLU A 18 5.60 -6.40 -0.84
C GLU A 18 6.28 -5.21 -0.20
N ALA A 19 5.52 -4.43 0.55
CA ALA A 19 6.04 -3.28 1.26
C ALA A 19 5.23 -3.01 2.52
N ALA A 20 5.87 -2.40 3.51
CA ALA A 20 5.18 -1.99 4.72
C ALA A 20 4.12 -0.93 4.38
N ALA A 21 2.95 -1.06 4.99
CA ALA A 21 1.83 -0.15 4.81
C ALA A 21 2.18 1.31 5.07
N ASP A 22 3.09 1.53 6.02
CA ASP A 22 3.49 2.84 6.53
C ASP A 22 4.87 3.29 6.04
N ALA A 23 5.55 2.49 5.21
CA ALA A 23 6.90 2.83 4.74
C ALA A 23 6.94 3.90 3.64
N GLY A 24 5.78 4.42 3.21
CA GLY A 24 5.69 5.47 2.20
C GLY A 24 6.02 5.02 0.78
N GLU A 25 6.28 3.72 0.57
CA GLU A 25 6.52 3.11 -0.74
C GLU A 25 5.24 3.05 -1.59
N TRP A 26 4.08 3.06 -0.94
CA TRP A 26 2.79 3.05 -1.62
C TRP A 26 2.43 4.42 -2.17
N VAL A 27 2.03 4.47 -3.43
CA VAL A 27 1.64 5.71 -4.09
C VAL A 27 0.18 6.01 -3.77
N THR A 28 -0.09 7.16 -3.17
CA THR A 28 -1.46 7.63 -3.00
C THR A 28 -1.89 8.38 -4.25
N THR A 29 -2.98 7.96 -4.88
CA THR A 29 -3.57 8.61 -6.05
C THR A 29 -5.00 9.05 -5.75
N THR A 30 -5.42 10.18 -6.28
CA THR A 30 -6.77 10.69 -6.07
C THR A 30 -7.68 10.23 -7.21
N HIS A 31 -8.67 9.39 -6.89
CA HIS A 31 -9.68 8.94 -7.84
C HIS A 31 -10.91 9.87 -7.80
N PRO A 32 -11.44 10.34 -8.94
CA PRO A 32 -12.51 11.35 -8.98
C PRO A 32 -13.79 10.95 -8.24
N SER A 33 -14.08 9.66 -8.10
CA SER A 33 -15.28 9.16 -7.38
C SER A 33 -15.00 8.58 -6.00
N LEU A 34 -13.76 8.19 -5.71
CA LEU A 34 -13.42 7.45 -4.48
C LEU A 34 -12.54 8.27 -3.52
N GLY A 35 -11.98 9.40 -3.98
CA GLY A 35 -11.00 10.18 -3.23
C GLY A 35 -9.62 9.56 -3.27
N ASP A 36 -8.80 9.87 -2.27
CA ASP A 36 -7.43 9.39 -2.16
C ASP A 36 -7.39 7.90 -1.86
N ILE A 37 -6.83 7.13 -2.79
CA ILE A 37 -6.68 5.69 -2.71
C ILE A 37 -5.22 5.28 -2.84
N THR A 38 -4.85 4.21 -2.16
CA THR A 38 -3.50 3.64 -2.25
C THR A 38 -3.37 2.81 -3.53
N GLN A 39 -2.30 3.04 -4.28
CA GLN A 39 -1.96 2.37 -5.52
C GLN A 39 -0.54 1.80 -5.45
N CYS A 40 -0.34 0.63 -6.07
CA CYS A 40 0.97 0.03 -6.22
C CYS A 40 1.84 0.86 -7.19
N PRO A 41 3.08 1.25 -6.81
CA PRO A 41 3.99 1.99 -7.69
C PRO A 41 4.42 1.19 -8.94
N GLU A 42 4.59 -0.12 -8.79
CA GLU A 42 5.17 -0.96 -9.86
C GLU A 42 4.19 -1.22 -11.01
N CYS A 43 2.94 -1.52 -10.68
CA CYS A 43 1.95 -1.94 -11.68
C CYS A 43 0.76 -0.99 -11.81
N GLY A 44 0.69 0.07 -10.98
CA GLY A 44 -0.43 1.01 -10.97
C GLY A 44 -1.75 0.41 -10.49
N SER A 45 -1.73 -0.77 -9.87
CA SER A 45 -2.95 -1.42 -9.40
C SER A 45 -3.26 -1.06 -7.96
N THR A 46 -4.53 -0.81 -7.66
CA THR A 46 -5.04 -0.50 -6.31
C THR A 46 -5.45 -1.75 -5.54
N ASN A 47 -5.22 -2.94 -6.13
CA ASN A 47 -5.54 -4.23 -5.53
C ASN A 47 -4.38 -4.69 -4.63
N ILE A 48 -4.46 -4.27 -3.36
CA ILE A 48 -3.43 -4.44 -2.33
C ILE A 48 -4.10 -5.09 -1.13
N HIS A 49 -3.49 -6.15 -0.57
CA HIS A 49 -3.99 -6.83 0.62
C HIS A 49 -2.95 -6.81 1.73
N GLY A 50 -3.41 -6.83 2.98
CA GLY A 50 -2.52 -7.09 4.11
C GLY A 50 -2.01 -8.52 4.05
N ILE A 51 -0.72 -8.71 4.30
CA ILE A 51 -0.15 -10.01 4.65
C ILE A 51 0.23 -9.89 6.12
N GLU A 52 -0.49 -10.63 6.97
CA GLU A 52 -0.25 -10.71 8.42
C GLU A 52 0.73 -11.83 8.76
#